data_AF-A0A8J6J930-F1
#
_entry.id   AF-A0A8J6J930-F1
#
_cell.length_a   1.000
_cell.length_b   1.000
_cell.length_c   1.000
_cell.angle_alpha   90.00
_cell.angle_beta   90.00
_cell.angle_gamma   90.00
#
_symmetry.space_group_name_H-M   'P 1'
#
loop_
_entity.id
_entity.type
_entity.pdbx_description
1 polymer ?
#
loop_
_entity_poly.entity_id
_entity_poly.type
_entity_poly.pdbx_seq_one_letter_code
_entity_poly.pdbx_strand_id
1 'polypeptide(L)'
;MSNLVGKIGSGDGLLGAVSPSRDLKGAFGGSSGGIQYEIGPGLKVEGGVLSVDTADKVEQDNTKPVTSAAVHVEVGNIEVLLAAL
;
A
#
# COMPACT_ATOMS: atom_id res chain seq x y z
N MET A 1 -40.13 -2.78 27.05
CA MET A 1 -38.78 -2.57 26.48
C MET A 1 -38.89 -1.38 25.55
N SER A 2 -38.26 -0.26 25.91
CA SER A 2 -38.35 0.98 25.13
C SER A 2 -37.15 1.03 24.18
N ASN A 3 -37.40 1.08 22.87
CA ASN A 3 -36.34 1.19 21.86
C ASN A 3 -36.11 2.67 21.52
N LEU A 4 -34.85 3.07 21.36
CA LEU A 4 -34.49 4.45 21.03
C LEU A 4 -34.52 4.68 19.50
N VAL A 5 -35.66 4.99 18.91
CA VAL A 5 -35.73 5.21 17.46
C VAL A 5 -35.19 6.60 17.05
N GLY A 6 -34.17 6.63 16.19
CA GLY A 6 -33.61 7.86 15.59
C GLY A 6 -33.37 7.70 14.09
N LYS A 7 -33.51 8.77 13.31
CA LYS A 7 -33.17 8.82 11.88
C LYS A 7 -31.82 9.51 11.72
N ILE A 8 -30.85 8.84 11.08
CA ILE A 8 -29.54 9.42 10.75
C ILE A 8 -29.63 10.10 9.38
N GLY A 9 -29.23 11.38 9.31
CA GLY A 9 -29.02 12.09 8.06
C GLY A 9 -27.59 11.92 7.55
N SER A 10 -27.38 12.08 6.24
CA SER A 10 -26.06 11.93 5.61
C SER A 10 -25.03 12.87 6.24
N GLY A 11 -24.08 12.32 7.01
CA GLY A 11 -22.97 13.06 7.62
C GLY A 11 -23.10 13.33 9.13
N ASP A 12 -24.20 12.95 9.77
CA ASP A 12 -24.42 13.22 11.21
C ASP A 12 -24.29 11.98 12.10
N GLY A 13 -23.91 12.18 13.37
CA GLY A 13 -23.79 11.11 14.37
C GLY A 13 -25.08 10.89 15.17
N LEU A 14 -25.30 9.68 15.68
CA LEU A 14 -26.33 9.42 16.68
C LEU A 14 -25.88 10.00 18.04
N LEU A 15 -26.35 11.20 18.40
CA LEU A 15 -26.10 11.79 19.73
C LEU A 15 -27.16 11.31 20.73
N GLY A 16 -26.84 10.26 21.49
CA GLY A 16 -27.65 9.81 22.62
C GLY A 16 -27.00 10.22 23.95
N ALA A 17 -27.68 11.01 24.77
CA ALA A 17 -27.26 11.25 26.15
C ALA A 17 -27.66 10.04 27.01
N VAL A 18 -26.69 9.22 27.43
CA VAL A 18 -26.90 8.14 28.39
C VAL A 18 -26.42 8.59 29.76
N SER A 19 -27.34 8.66 30.72
CA SER A 19 -27.05 8.77 32.15
C SER A 19 -27.29 7.42 32.83
N PRO A 20 -26.52 7.09 33.87
CA PRO A 20 -25.20 6.47 33.77
C PRO A 20 -25.26 4.97 33.39
N SER A 21 -24.17 4.49 32.76
CA SER A 21 -23.76 3.07 32.74
C SER A 21 -24.54 2.07 31.88
N ARG A 22 -24.96 2.42 30.67
CA ARG A 22 -25.34 1.39 29.67
C ARG A 22 -24.47 1.53 28.43
N ASP A 23 -23.66 0.50 28.17
CA ASP A 23 -22.75 0.43 27.04
C ASP A 23 -23.52 0.55 25.71
N LEU A 24 -23.13 1.50 24.86
CA LEU A 24 -23.65 1.60 23.51
C LEU A 24 -22.97 0.50 22.66
N LYS A 25 -23.68 -0.59 22.37
CA LYS A 25 -23.21 -1.64 21.45
C LYS A 25 -23.55 -1.26 20.00
N GLY A 26 -22.75 -0.35 19.43
CA GLY A 26 -22.74 -0.05 18.00
C GLY A 26 -21.70 -0.90 17.25
N ALA A 27 -22.06 -1.45 16.10
CA ALA A 27 -21.08 -2.01 15.17
C ALA A 27 -20.44 -0.85 14.39
N PHE A 28 -19.30 -0.36 14.88
CA PHE A 28 -18.46 0.54 14.11
C PHE A 28 -17.89 -0.25 12.93
N GLY A 29 -18.16 0.19 11.69
CA GLY A 29 -17.59 -0.43 10.50
C GLY A 29 -16.07 -0.49 10.65
N GLY A 30 -15.54 -1.70 10.74
CA GLY A 30 -14.12 -1.93 10.93
C GLY A 30 -13.36 -1.37 9.73
N SER A 31 -12.73 -0.21 9.90
CA SER A 31 -11.54 0.10 9.13
C SER A 31 -10.51 -0.92 9.60
N SER A 32 -10.19 -1.91 8.76
CA SER A 32 -9.24 -2.96 9.11
C SER A 32 -7.98 -2.30 9.62
N GLY A 33 -7.62 -2.61 10.87
CA GLY A 33 -6.45 -2.08 11.58
C GLY A 33 -5.12 -2.57 10.99
N GLY A 34 -4.94 -2.33 9.70
CA GLY A 34 -3.65 -2.42 9.04
C GLY A 34 -2.82 -1.22 9.46
N ILE A 35 -1.58 -1.50 9.84
CA ILE A 35 -0.57 -0.50 10.09
C ILE A 35 -0.38 0.26 8.77
N GLN A 36 -0.68 1.56 8.72
CA GLN A 36 -0.45 2.37 7.52
C GLN A 36 1.05 2.56 7.37
N TYR A 37 1.62 1.95 6.33
CA TYR A 37 3.01 2.13 5.93
C TYR A 37 3.07 2.98 4.67
N GLU A 38 4.01 3.92 4.63
CA GLU A 38 4.36 4.62 3.41
C GLU A 38 5.23 3.71 2.54
N ILE A 39 4.84 3.55 1.28
CA ILE A 39 5.61 2.77 0.31
C ILE A 39 6.68 3.69 -0.29
N GLY A 40 7.94 3.40 0.02
CA GLY A 40 9.08 4.13 -0.52
C GLY A 40 9.31 3.90 -2.02
N PRO A 41 10.19 4.70 -2.64
CA PRO A 41 10.55 4.53 -4.05
C PRO A 41 11.17 3.15 -4.31
N GLY A 42 10.79 2.51 -5.42
CA GLY A 42 11.27 1.18 -5.82
C GLY A 42 10.45 0.01 -5.28
N LEU A 43 9.36 0.28 -4.57
CA LEU A 43 8.38 -0.73 -4.14
C LEU A 43 6.99 -0.37 -4.66
N LYS A 44 6.18 -1.39 -4.94
CA LYS A 44 4.79 -1.23 -5.38
C LYS A 44 3.88 -2.25 -4.72
N VAL A 45 2.62 -1.90 -4.52
CA VAL A 45 1.58 -2.83 -4.06
C VAL A 45 0.61 -3.08 -5.20
N GLU A 46 0.52 -4.33 -5.62
CA GLU A 46 -0.40 -4.78 -6.68
C GLU A 46 -1.19 -5.97 -6.14
N GLY A 47 -2.53 -5.91 -6.21
CA GLY A 47 -3.39 -7.01 -5.75
C GLY A 47 -3.24 -7.36 -4.27
N GLY A 48 -2.77 -6.43 -3.42
CA GLY A 48 -2.50 -6.68 -2.00
C GLY A 48 -1.15 -7.34 -1.71
N VAL A 49 -0.27 -7.47 -2.71
CA VAL A 49 1.08 -8.03 -2.56
C VAL A 49 2.10 -6.92 -2.69
N LEU A 50 3.00 -6.80 -1.71
CA LEU A 50 4.15 -5.90 -1.79
C LEU A 50 5.22 -6.52 -2.71
N SER A 51 5.56 -5.80 -3.77
CA SER A 51 6.49 -6.23 -4.81
C SER A 51 7.57 -5.17 -5.05
N VAL A 52 8.70 -5.60 -5.62
CA VAL A 52 9.76 -4.69 -6.05
C VAL A 52 9.38 -4.08 -7.41
N ASP A 53 9.55 -2.76 -7.53
CA ASP A 53 9.35 -2.01 -8.76
C ASP A 53 10.68 -1.90 -9.51
N THR A 54 10.93 -2.88 -10.38
CA THR A 54 12.18 -3.00 -11.13
C THR A 54 12.16 -2.24 -12.45
N ALA A 55 13.31 -1.72 -12.88
CA ALA A 55 13.53 -1.24 -14.24
C ALA A 55 13.88 -2.39 -15.20
N ASP A 56 13.33 -2.33 -16.42
CA ASP A 56 13.55 -3.34 -17.47
C ASP A 56 14.92 -3.22 -18.13
N LYS A 57 15.54 -2.04 -18.08
CA LYS A 57 16.85 -1.73 -18.69
C LYS A 57 17.68 -0.85 -17.77
N VAL A 58 19.00 -0.94 -17.94
CA VAL A 58 19.94 -0.02 -17.30
C VAL A 58 19.92 1.29 -18.07
N GLU A 59 19.47 2.35 -17.42
CA GLU A 59 19.43 3.70 -17.97
C GLU A 59 20.18 4.65 -17.04
N GLN A 60 20.86 5.64 -17.61
CA GLN A 60 21.56 6.65 -16.83
C GLN A 60 20.57 7.41 -15.93
N ASP A 61 20.95 7.62 -14.67
CA ASP A 61 20.17 8.32 -13.63
C ASP A 61 18.86 7.62 -13.19
N ASN A 62 18.59 6.39 -13.64
CA ASN A 62 17.49 5.59 -13.13
C ASN A 62 17.88 4.90 -11.81
N THR A 63 17.19 5.24 -10.72
CA THR A 63 17.47 4.73 -9.37
C THR A 63 16.64 3.50 -8.98
N LYS A 64 15.79 3.00 -9.88
CA LYS A 64 15.01 1.78 -9.62
C LYS A 64 15.93 0.55 -9.58
N PRO A 65 15.60 -0.47 -8.76
CA PRO A 65 16.28 -1.76 -8.81
C PRO A 65 16.23 -2.39 -10.22
N VAL A 66 17.29 -3.05 -10.66
CA VAL A 66 17.35 -3.76 -11.96
C VAL A 66 17.40 -5.27 -11.76
N THR A 67 16.83 -6.03 -12.70
CA THR A 67 16.88 -7.50 -12.64
C THR A 67 18.27 -8.03 -13.01
N SER A 68 18.65 -9.21 -12.49
CA SER A 68 19.91 -9.87 -12.88
C SER A 68 19.97 -10.18 -14.38
N ALA A 69 18.81 -10.39 -15.03
CA ALA A 69 18.72 -10.57 -16.47
C ALA A 69 19.15 -9.31 -17.23
N ALA A 70 18.64 -8.14 -16.85
CA ALA A 70 19.03 -6.86 -17.44
C ALA A 70 20.53 -6.58 -17.22
N VAL A 71 21.06 -6.88 -16.04
CA VAL A 71 22.50 -6.75 -15.73
C VAL A 71 23.34 -7.70 -16.59
N HIS A 72 22.92 -8.96 -16.77
CA HIS A 72 23.67 -9.94 -17.57
C HIS A 72 23.78 -9.53 -19.05
N VAL A 73 22.73 -8.95 -19.62
CA VAL A 73 22.76 -8.44 -21.00
C VAL A 73 23.78 -7.30 -21.15
N GLU A 74 23.79 -6.36 -20.21
CA GLU A 74 24.69 -5.21 -20.27
C GLU A 74 26.16 -5.62 -20.06
N VAL A 75 26.44 -6.45 -19.05
CA VAL A 75 27.80 -6.93 -18.75
C VAL A 75 28.30 -7.90 -19.82
N GLY A 76 27.45 -8.78 -20.34
CA GLY A 76 27.83 -9.67 -21.45
C GLY A 76 28.26 -8.90 -22.69
N ASN A 77 27.59 -7.77 -22.99
CA ASN A 77 28.02 -6.87 -24.07
C ASN A 77 29.38 -6.23 -23.77
N ILE A 78 29.67 -5.87 -22.51
CA ILE A 78 30.99 -5.34 -22.11
C ILE A 78 32.09 -6.38 -22.35
N GLU A 79 31.89 -7.64 -21.98
CA GLU A 79 32.87 -8.72 -22.22
C GLU A 79 33.18 -8.89 -23.71
N VAL A 80 32.16 -8.83 -24.57
CA VAL A 80 32.33 -8.88 -26.03
C VAL A 80 33.11 -7.68 -26.55
N LEU A 81 32.79 -6.47 -26.07
CA LEU A 81 33.48 -5.24 -26.49
C LEU A 81 34.93 -5.20 -25.99
N LEU A 82 35.22 -5.71 -24.79
CA LEU A 82 36.56 -5.80 -24.25
C LEU A 82 37.42 -6.83 -24.98
N ALA A 83 36.84 -7.95 -25.41
CA ALA A 83 37.53 -8.98 -26.19
C ALA A 83 37.85 -8.55 -27.64
N ALA A 84 37.24 -7.45 -28.12
CA ALA A 84 37.45 -6.90 -29.46
C ALA A 84 38.57 -5.84 -29.52
N LEU A 85 39.19 -5.49 -28.39
CA LEU A 85 40.34 -4.58 -28.25
C LEU A 85 41.64 -5.38 -28.06
#